data_AF-B8LEI4-F1
#
_entry.id   AF-B8LEI4-F1
#
_cell.length_a   1.000
_cell.length_b   1.000
_cell.length_c   1.000
_cell.angle_alpha   90.00
_cell.angle_beta   90.00
_cell.angle_gamma   90.00
#
_symmetry.space_group_name_H-M   'P 1'
#
loop_
_entity.id
_entity.type
_entity.pdbx_description
1 polymer ?
#
loop_
_entity_poly.entity_id
_entity_poly.type
_entity_poly.pdbx_seq_one_letter_code
_entity_poly.pdbx_strand_id
1 'polypeptide(L)'
;IDAGFVLTTPIHRYLSQNRNINDVLAMLNSVLLTIPLAYVVYVTLWRGDFTLSFRLLSTHLFRSFCGWFTYLPPDSEFLMSYYDFPEVFLSPSSVPFVTFFSGHIATICIIANHLYVRKHTCLSVCLHTFNWLQVIRLLATRGHYSIDLIIGM
;
A
#
# COMPACT_ATOMS: atom_id res chain seq x y z
N ILE A 1 -1.71 -3.85 21.65
CA ILE A 1 -2.96 -3.91 20.87
C ILE A 1 -3.02 -2.65 20.03
N ASP A 2 -3.13 -2.78 18.72
CA ASP A 2 -3.16 -1.64 17.78
C ASP A 2 -4.56 -1.00 17.75
N ALA A 3 -4.63 0.33 17.86
CA ALA A 3 -5.88 1.08 17.80
C ALA A 3 -6.59 0.90 16.44
N GLY A 4 -5.85 0.83 15.33
CA GLY A 4 -6.42 0.62 14.00
C GLY A 4 -7.06 -0.77 13.85
N PHE A 5 -6.51 -1.77 14.53
CA PHE A 5 -7.07 -3.12 14.57
C PHE A 5 -8.38 -3.15 15.34
N VAL A 6 -8.43 -2.51 16.52
CA VAL A 6 -9.67 -2.39 17.30
C VAL A 6 -10.75 -1.72 16.47
N LEU A 7 -10.41 -0.61 15.80
CA LEU A 7 -11.34 0.15 14.97
C LEU A 7 -11.89 -0.66 13.79
N THR A 8 -11.05 -1.48 13.15
CA THR A 8 -11.42 -2.27 11.96
C THR A 8 -11.93 -3.68 12.27
N THR A 9 -12.07 -4.05 13.54
CA THR A 9 -12.63 -5.35 13.98
C THR A 9 -13.94 -5.77 13.28
N PRO A 10 -14.97 -4.91 13.11
CA PRO A 10 -16.20 -5.35 12.43
C PRO A 10 -15.97 -5.70 10.96
N ILE A 11 -15.12 -4.93 10.27
CA ILE A 11 -14.76 -5.18 8.87
C ILE A 11 -13.92 -6.45 8.77
N HIS A 12 -12.97 -6.65 9.69
CA HIS A 12 -12.15 -7.85 9.77
C HIS A 12 -13.02 -9.12 9.89
N ARG A 13 -14.01 -9.13 10.79
CA ARG A 13 -14.93 -10.27 10.95
C ARG A 13 -15.76 -10.54 9.69
N TYR A 14 -16.17 -9.50 8.99
CA TYR A 14 -16.92 -9.65 7.74
C TYR A 14 -16.04 -10.23 6.62
N LEU A 15 -14.80 -9.75 6.50
CA LEU A 15 -13.83 -10.22 5.50
C LEU A 15 -13.36 -11.65 5.78
N SER A 16 -13.19 -12.03 7.05
CA SER A 16 -12.82 -13.40 7.43
C SER A 16 -13.92 -14.41 7.09
N GLN A 17 -15.19 -14.01 7.17
CA GLN A 17 -16.33 -14.83 6.74
C GLN A 17 -16.50 -14.88 5.22
N ASN A 18 -16.11 -13.82 4.50
CA ASN A 18 -16.31 -13.67 3.06
C ASN A 18 -14.98 -13.52 2.31
N ARG A 19 -14.20 -14.61 2.25
CA ARG A 19 -12.86 -14.60 1.63
C ARG A 19 -12.84 -14.13 0.17
N ASN A 20 -13.89 -14.46 -0.61
CA ASN A 20 -14.01 -13.99 -2.00
C ASN A 20 -14.01 -12.46 -2.10
N ILE A 21 -14.63 -11.75 -1.14
CA ILE A 21 -14.66 -10.29 -1.14
C ILE A 21 -13.26 -9.75 -0.82
N ASN A 22 -12.56 -10.37 0.13
CA ASN A 22 -11.18 -10.02 0.43
C ASN A 22 -10.28 -10.16 -0.81
N ASP A 23 -10.40 -11.25 -1.56
CA ASP A 23 -9.60 -11.49 -2.76
C ASP A 23 -9.91 -10.50 -3.88
N VAL A 24 -11.18 -10.11 -4.07
CA VAL A 24 -11.55 -9.06 -5.03
C VAL A 24 -10.97 -7.71 -4.60
N LEU A 25 -11.04 -7.36 -3.32
CA LEU A 25 -10.44 -6.13 -2.78
C LEU A 25 -8.91 -6.15 -2.84
N ALA A 26 -8.29 -7.33 -2.70
CA ALA A 26 -6.86 -7.58 -2.92
C ALA A 26 -6.48 -7.22 -4.36
N MET A 27 -7.16 -7.84 -5.32
CA MET A 27 -6.94 -7.62 -6.75
C MET A 27 -7.17 -6.16 -7.16
N LEU A 28 -8.27 -5.54 -6.73
CA LEU A 28 -8.59 -4.15 -7.07
C LEU A 28 -7.50 -3.19 -6.60
N ASN A 29 -6.99 -3.38 -5.39
CA ASN A 29 -5.90 -2.55 -4.87
C ASN A 29 -4.62 -2.69 -5.68
N SER A 30 -4.25 -3.93 -6.03
CA SER A 30 -3.08 -4.21 -6.87
C SER A 30 -3.21 -3.54 -8.24
N VAL A 31 -4.38 -3.66 -8.89
CA VAL A 31 -4.66 -3.01 -10.18
C VAL A 31 -4.66 -1.49 -10.05
N LEU A 32 -5.27 -0.93 -9.01
CA LEU A 32 -5.30 0.52 -8.78
C LEU A 32 -3.91 1.12 -8.58
N LEU A 33 -2.92 0.34 -8.10
CA LEU A 33 -1.53 0.79 -8.01
C LEU A 33 -0.83 0.88 -9.37
N THR A 34 -1.21 0.03 -10.33
CA THR A 34 -0.57 -0.02 -11.66
C THR A 34 -0.73 1.29 -12.45
N ILE A 35 -1.89 1.94 -12.33
CA ILE A 35 -2.19 3.16 -13.08
C ILE A 35 -1.29 4.34 -12.63
N PRO A 36 -1.18 4.67 -11.32
CA PRO A 36 -0.23 5.65 -10.82
C PRO A 36 1.22 5.31 -11.15
N LEU A 37 1.62 4.04 -11.10
CA LEU A 37 2.97 3.61 -11.48
C LEU A 37 3.24 3.85 -12.97
N ALA A 38 2.28 3.56 -13.85
CA ALA A 38 2.39 3.87 -15.26
C ALA A 38 2.54 5.39 -15.50
N TYR A 39 1.85 6.22 -14.72
CA TYR A 39 2.03 7.68 -14.75
C TYR A 39 3.46 8.10 -14.37
N VAL A 40 4.07 7.48 -13.34
CA VAL A 40 5.46 7.75 -12.97
C VAL A 40 6.40 7.43 -14.13
N VAL A 41 6.26 6.26 -14.75
CA VAL A 41 7.05 5.84 -15.90
C VAL A 41 6.88 6.82 -17.06
N TYR A 42 5.64 7.25 -17.34
CA TYR A 42 5.37 8.26 -18.36
C TYR A 42 6.05 9.60 -18.06
N VAL A 43 5.93 10.14 -16.84
CA VAL A 43 6.57 11.41 -16.46
C VAL A 43 8.09 11.32 -16.58
N THR A 44 8.68 10.20 -16.20
CA THR A 44 10.13 10.03 -16.22
C THR A 44 10.68 9.77 -17.62
N LEU A 45 10.09 8.85 -18.39
CA LEU A 45 10.62 8.50 -19.71
C LEU A 45 10.18 9.48 -20.81
N TRP A 46 8.95 9.97 -20.75
CA TRP A 46 8.40 10.81 -21.83
C TRP A 46 8.60 12.30 -21.59
N ARG A 47 8.42 12.77 -20.34
CA ARG A 47 8.64 14.19 -20.01
C ARG A 47 10.07 14.50 -19.56
N GLY A 48 10.87 13.48 -19.27
CA GLY A 48 12.24 13.65 -18.76
C GLY A 48 12.31 14.24 -17.35
N ASP A 49 11.21 14.25 -16.59
CA ASP A 49 11.21 14.73 -15.19
C ASP A 49 11.50 13.56 -14.24
N PHE A 50 12.74 13.52 -13.75
CA PHE A 50 13.21 12.50 -12.83
C PHE A 50 12.86 12.80 -11.36
N THR A 51 12.27 13.96 -11.05
CA THR A 51 11.98 14.37 -9.68
C THR A 51 11.04 13.39 -8.98
N LEU A 52 10.00 12.92 -9.68
CA LEU A 52 9.03 11.98 -9.14
C LEU A 52 9.65 10.60 -8.90
N SER A 53 10.37 10.08 -9.90
CA SER A 53 11.06 8.79 -9.79
C SER A 53 12.14 8.79 -8.72
N PHE A 54 12.92 9.87 -8.60
CA PHE A 54 13.93 10.00 -7.54
C PHE A 54 13.31 9.96 -6.15
N ARG A 55 12.17 10.65 -5.94
CA ARG A 55 11.43 10.60 -4.67
C ARG A 55 10.97 9.18 -4.35
N LEU A 56 10.34 8.50 -5.31
CA LEU A 56 9.87 7.13 -5.13
C LEU A 56 11.01 6.15 -4.83
N LEU A 57 12.08 6.19 -5.62
CA LEU A 57 13.25 5.32 -5.42
C LEU A 57 13.91 5.56 -4.06
N SER A 58 14.07 6.82 -3.66
CA SER A 58 14.62 7.17 -2.35
C SER A 58 13.73 6.64 -1.23
N THR A 59 12.40 6.84 -1.31
CA THR A 59 11.44 6.34 -0.32
C THR A 59 11.48 4.82 -0.22
N HIS A 60 11.53 4.09 -1.35
CA HIS A 60 11.62 2.63 -1.33
C HIS A 60 12.97 2.15 -0.80
N LEU A 61 14.07 2.84 -1.09
CA LEU A 61 15.39 2.56 -0.51
C LEU A 61 15.37 2.73 1.02
N PHE A 62 14.81 3.84 1.52
CA PHE A 62 14.67 4.07 2.95
C PHE A 62 13.73 3.07 3.61
N ARG A 63 12.63 2.69 2.96
CA ARG A 63 11.75 1.60 3.42
C ARG A 63 12.53 0.29 3.55
N SER A 64 13.30 -0.10 2.53
CA SER A 64 14.13 -1.31 2.59
C SER A 64 15.17 -1.23 3.71
N PHE A 65 15.80 -0.06 3.90
CA PHE A 65 16.73 0.17 4.99
C PHE A 65 16.06 0.06 6.36
N CYS A 66 14.91 0.71 6.59
CA CYS A 66 14.14 0.60 7.83
C CYS A 66 13.69 -0.84 8.08
N GLY A 67 13.20 -1.54 7.05
CA GLY A 67 12.79 -2.94 7.13
C GLY A 67 13.92 -3.89 7.53
N TRP A 68 15.19 -3.52 7.30
CA TRP A 68 16.34 -4.27 7.80
C TRP A 68 16.46 -4.19 9.33
N PHE A 69 16.16 -3.03 9.91
CA PHE A 69 16.23 -2.83 11.36
C PHE A 69 14.94 -3.18 12.09
N THR A 70 13.82 -3.22 11.37
CA THR A 70 12.49 -3.39 11.94
C THR A 70 11.78 -4.56 11.27
N TYR A 71 11.89 -5.73 11.91
CA TYR A 71 11.11 -6.90 11.54
C TYR A 71 9.79 -6.87 12.32
N LEU A 72 8.67 -6.61 11.64
CA LEU A 72 7.35 -6.69 12.24
C LEU A 72 6.72 -8.01 11.81
N PRO A 73 6.57 -8.99 12.73
CA PRO A 73 5.89 -10.23 12.40
C PRO A 73 4.42 -9.93 12.06
N PRO A 74 3.84 -10.58 11.04
CA PRO A 74 2.42 -10.47 10.76
C PRO A 74 1.59 -10.99 11.95
N ASP A 75 0.42 -10.41 12.14
CA ASP A 75 -0.51 -10.83 13.18
C ASP A 75 -1.04 -12.26 12.91
N SER A 76 -1.32 -13.04 13.96
CA SER A 76 -1.87 -14.39 13.83
C SER A 76 -3.22 -14.44 13.10
N GLU A 77 -3.97 -13.34 13.12
CA GLU A 77 -5.25 -13.20 12.42
C GLU A 77 -5.09 -12.64 11.00
N PHE A 78 -3.88 -12.59 10.45
CA PHE A 78 -3.64 -12.01 9.12
C PHE A 78 -4.40 -12.74 8.01
N LEU A 79 -5.27 -12.00 7.30
CA LEU A 79 -6.04 -12.49 6.17
C LEU A 79 -5.25 -12.32 4.87
N MET A 80 -4.32 -13.24 4.62
CA MET A 80 -3.51 -13.26 3.41
C MET A 80 -4.34 -13.57 2.15
N SER A 81 -4.09 -12.81 1.08
CA SER A 81 -4.66 -13.03 -0.25
C SER A 81 -3.56 -13.16 -1.30
N TYR A 82 -3.65 -14.19 -2.16
CA TYR A 82 -2.67 -14.42 -3.24
C TYR A 82 -2.70 -13.35 -4.35
N TYR A 83 -3.73 -12.50 -4.37
CA TYR A 83 -3.87 -11.43 -5.36
C TYR A 83 -3.23 -10.11 -4.91
N ASP A 84 -2.63 -10.07 -3.73
CA ASP A 84 -1.90 -8.89 -3.25
C ASP A 84 -0.52 -8.79 -3.91
N PHE A 85 -0.19 -7.60 -4.39
CA PHE A 85 1.15 -7.30 -4.88
C PHE A 85 2.10 -7.03 -3.70
N PRO A 86 3.36 -7.51 -3.71
CA PRO A 86 4.01 -8.38 -4.68
C PRO A 86 3.83 -9.88 -4.41
N GLU A 87 3.01 -10.28 -3.44
CA GLU A 87 2.79 -11.70 -3.06
C GLU A 87 2.32 -12.57 -4.23
N VAL A 88 1.59 -12.00 -5.19
CA VAL A 88 1.22 -12.65 -6.46
C VAL A 88 2.43 -13.17 -7.27
N PHE A 89 3.63 -12.60 -7.07
CA PHE A 89 4.88 -13.01 -7.71
C PHE A 89 5.75 -13.92 -6.83
N LEU A 90 5.37 -14.13 -5.57
CA LEU A 90 6.11 -14.95 -4.61
C LEU A 90 5.54 -16.37 -4.57
N SER A 91 6.41 -17.36 -4.33
CA SER A 91 6.01 -18.75 -4.17
C SER A 91 5.09 -18.94 -2.95
N PRO A 92 4.09 -19.84 -3.00
CA PRO A 92 3.12 -20.04 -1.90
C PRO A 92 3.74 -20.52 -0.57
N SER A 93 5.03 -20.86 -0.57
CA SER A 93 5.82 -21.30 0.59
C SER A 93 6.69 -20.20 1.22
N SER A 94 6.69 -18.98 0.69
CA SER A 94 7.37 -17.86 1.35
C SER A 94 6.52 -17.30 2.50
N VAL A 95 7.16 -17.02 3.64
CA VAL A 95 6.51 -16.29 4.74
C VAL A 95 6.10 -14.89 4.24
N PRO A 96 4.88 -14.40 4.55
CA PRO A 96 4.45 -13.07 4.16
C PRO A 96 5.37 -12.03 4.81
N PHE A 97 6.09 -11.30 3.97
CA PHE A 97 7.08 -10.32 4.41
C PHE A 97 6.43 -8.94 4.56
N VAL A 98 6.03 -8.61 5.79
CA VAL A 98 5.54 -7.27 6.13
C VAL A 98 6.74 -6.37 6.40
N THR A 99 7.16 -5.59 5.39
CA THR A 99 8.20 -4.57 5.59
C THR A 99 7.59 -3.30 6.18
N PHE A 100 8.32 -2.66 7.07
CA PHE A 100 8.02 -1.32 7.58
C PHE A 100 8.66 -0.22 6.72
N PHE A 101 8.00 0.89 6.39
CA PHE A 101 6.60 1.33 6.52
C PHE A 101 5.85 1.10 5.19
N SER A 102 4.51 0.98 5.15
CA SER A 102 3.78 0.47 3.97
C SER A 102 4.16 1.14 2.64
N GLY A 103 4.69 0.34 1.71
CA GLY A 103 5.19 0.81 0.43
C GLY A 103 4.09 1.34 -0.49
N HIS A 104 2.94 0.65 -0.54
CA HIS A 104 1.83 1.09 -1.38
C HIS A 104 1.28 2.46 -0.97
N ILE A 105 1.06 2.64 0.34
CA ILE A 105 0.55 3.89 0.90
C ILE A 105 1.50 5.05 0.56
N ALA A 106 2.80 4.81 0.71
CA ALA A 106 3.82 5.80 0.39
C ALA A 106 3.91 6.12 -1.09
N THR A 107 3.86 5.10 -1.97
CA THR A 107 3.85 5.29 -3.42
C THR A 107 2.67 6.16 -3.83
N ILE A 108 1.45 5.82 -3.38
CA ILE A 108 0.25 6.59 -3.74
C ILE A 108 0.31 8.00 -3.16
N CYS A 109 0.75 8.18 -1.90
CA CYS A 109 0.85 9.49 -1.28
C CYS A 109 1.81 10.42 -2.05
N ILE A 110 2.99 9.92 -2.43
CA ILE A 110 3.98 10.68 -3.20
C ILE A 110 3.42 11.10 -4.56
N ILE A 111 2.75 10.18 -5.27
CA ILE A 111 2.18 10.46 -6.59
C ILE A 111 1.02 11.45 -6.48
N ALA A 112 0.13 11.27 -5.50
CA ALA A 112 -0.99 12.16 -5.25
C ALA A 112 -0.52 13.59 -4.91
N ASN A 113 0.51 13.72 -4.08
CA ASN A 113 1.12 15.01 -3.73
C ASN A 113 1.82 15.65 -4.94
N HIS A 114 2.50 14.87 -5.77
CA HIS A 114 3.08 15.37 -7.01
C HIS A 114 2.01 15.94 -7.95
N LEU A 115 0.88 15.24 -8.10
CA LEU A 115 -0.24 15.71 -8.92
C LEU A 115 -0.87 16.99 -8.37
N TYR A 116 -0.97 17.12 -7.04
CA TYR A 116 -1.45 18.33 -6.39
C TYR A 116 -0.58 19.54 -6.75
N VAL A 117 0.75 19.40 -6.62
CA VAL A 117 1.72 20.47 -6.97
C VAL A 117 1.65 20.84 -8.45
N ARG A 118 1.37 19.86 -9.33
CA ARG A 118 1.17 20.06 -10.77
C ARG A 118 -0.24 20.58 -11.15
N LYS A 119 -1.06 20.99 -10.18
CA LYS A 119 -2.43 21.51 -10.35
C LYS A 119 -3.46 20.49 -10.89
N HIS A 120 -3.15 19.20 -10.86
CA HIS A 120 -4.11 18.12 -11.14
C HIS A 120 -4.86 17.74 -9.86
N THR A 121 -5.60 18.70 -9.28
CA THR A 121 -6.20 18.59 -7.96
C THR A 121 -7.27 17.49 -7.86
N CYS A 122 -8.12 17.35 -8.87
CA CYS A 122 -9.14 16.29 -8.89
C CYS A 122 -8.51 14.89 -8.83
N LEU A 123 -7.50 14.62 -9.67
CA LEU A 123 -6.80 13.34 -9.68
C LEU A 123 -6.07 13.08 -8.35
N SER A 124 -5.44 14.12 -7.79
CA SER A 124 -4.78 14.04 -6.48
C SER A 124 -5.76 13.65 -5.37
N VAL A 125 -6.94 14.30 -5.32
CA VAL A 125 -7.98 13.99 -4.33
C VAL A 125 -8.47 12.55 -4.52
N CYS A 126 -8.76 12.12 -5.76
CA CYS A 126 -9.17 10.75 -6.04
C CYS A 126 -8.14 9.72 -5.54
N LEU A 127 -6.85 9.95 -5.81
CA LEU A 127 -5.79 9.05 -5.33
C LEU A 127 -5.67 9.03 -3.81
N HIS A 128 -5.77 10.17 -3.14
CA HIS A 128 -5.81 10.21 -1.68
C HIS A 128 -7.03 9.49 -1.10
N THR A 129 -8.20 9.61 -1.74
CA THR A 129 -9.40 8.85 -1.35
C THR A 129 -9.18 7.34 -1.50
N PHE A 130 -8.62 6.89 -2.62
CA PHE A 130 -8.28 5.47 -2.80
C PHE A 130 -7.22 4.99 -1.81
N ASN A 131 -6.24 5.84 -1.47
CA ASN A 131 -5.22 5.54 -0.47
C ASN A 131 -5.85 5.28 0.91
N TRP A 132 -6.84 6.08 1.31
CA TRP A 132 -7.56 5.87 2.56
C TRP A 132 -8.37 4.56 2.58
N LEU A 133 -9.01 4.20 1.46
CA LEU A 133 -9.67 2.90 1.33
C LEU A 133 -8.67 1.75 1.48
N GLN A 134 -7.46 1.92 0.92
CA GLN A 134 -6.38 0.96 1.07
C GLN A 134 -5.91 0.84 2.52
N VAL A 135 -5.74 1.95 3.25
CA VAL A 135 -5.41 1.95 4.69
C VAL A 135 -6.44 1.13 5.48
N ILE A 136 -7.72 1.39 5.26
CA ILE A 136 -8.81 0.67 5.94
C ILE A 136 -8.72 -0.83 5.65
N ARG A 137 -8.48 -1.21 4.40
CA ARG A 137 -8.35 -2.62 4.01
C ARG A 137 -7.16 -3.28 4.68
N LEU A 138 -5.98 -2.66 4.65
CA LEU A 138 -4.75 -3.21 5.24
C LEU A 138 -4.84 -3.37 6.76
N LEU A 139 -5.52 -2.44 7.45
CA LEU A 139 -5.85 -2.58 8.87
C LEU A 139 -6.87 -3.70 9.10
N ALA A 140 -7.91 -3.77 8.28
CA ALA A 140 -8.96 -4.79 8.41
C ALA A 140 -8.44 -6.20 8.11
N THR A 141 -7.48 -6.38 7.20
CA THR A 141 -6.85 -7.68 6.96
C THR A 141 -5.77 -8.02 7.97
N ARG A 142 -5.39 -7.09 8.86
CA ARG A 142 -4.27 -7.21 9.81
C ARG A 142 -2.91 -7.37 9.14
N GLY A 143 -2.78 -6.88 7.90
CA GLY A 143 -1.55 -6.97 7.12
C GLY A 143 -0.52 -5.88 7.42
N HIS A 144 -0.94 -4.79 8.04
CA HIS A 144 -0.05 -3.73 8.48
C HIS A 144 -0.54 -3.13 9.79
N TYR A 145 0.42 -2.73 10.62
CA TYR A 145 0.12 -1.96 11.83
C TYR A 145 -0.14 -0.49 11.47
N SER A 146 -0.94 0.21 12.29
CA SER A 146 -1.26 1.63 12.10
C SER A 146 -0.01 2.49 12.00
N ILE A 147 1.04 2.14 12.76
CA ILE A 147 2.33 2.85 12.71
C ILE A 147 2.99 2.76 11.33
N ASP A 148 2.89 1.60 10.66
CA ASP A 148 3.43 1.38 9.31
C ASP A 148 2.69 2.23 8.27
N LEU A 149 1.40 2.48 8.50
CA LEU A 149 0.55 3.23 7.59
C LEU A 149 0.74 4.73 7.79
N ILE A 150 0.84 5.18 9.05
CA ILE A 150 1.08 6.59 9.40
C ILE A 150 2.43 7.05 8.87
N ILE A 151 3.49 6.26 9.03
CA ILE A 151 4.84 6.63 8.57
C ILE A 151 4.94 6.59 7.04
N GLY A 152 4.07 5.82 6.37
CA GLY A 152 3.99 5.81 4.92
C GLY A 152 3.28 7.01 4.30
N MET A 153 2.52 7.80 5.05
CA MET A 153 1.85 9.01 4.54
C MET A 153 2.75 10.24 4.59
#